data_AF-A0A0F8WNV4-F1
#
_entry.id   AF-A0A0F8WNV4-F1
#
_cell.length_a   1.000
_cell.length_b   1.000
_cell.length_c   1.000
_cell.angle_alpha   90.00
_cell.angle_beta   90.00
_cell.angle_gamma   90.00
#
_symmetry.space_group_name_H-M   'P 1'
#
loop_
_entity.id
_entity.type
_entity.pdbx_description
1 polymer ?
#
loop_
_entity_poly.entity_id
_entity_poly.type
_entity_poly.pdbx_seq_one_letter_code
_entity_poly.pdbx_strand_id
1 'polypeptide(L)'
;MADDTQSRGKDFIIKHMNADHQRSLSLYLQVYCSVSSRASQPPKLEDIRLTDLVISAQGTRYTIPFHPPLNSLAETRGRVVAMHKECLQRLGLSDIVIKEYRGPRGVQLAVFTCCLAAYVVYARRANFLPGSLFYEMAGLRRFPGVAGLNYQYAPRIWWTLAVAHSFEALGLLAGMRLRKHGVPLFSGLWWAWVLSGVIEGFTAWNRFDQLGKFDKRKTHTEFTTADDKHSTPRPPNDDPCAAFLTANMGISRDSRHKRSATGAKRATYRKKRAFEKGRQPSNTRIGTKRIHLVRTRGGNQKFRALRLDSGNFSWGSEGVSRKTRVIVVAYHPSNNELVRTNTLTKSAVVQIDAAPFRQWYEAHYGQPIGRRRQQKTETTEVKKSNSVVKKQAARFAESGKVESAIERQFESGRLYAVVASRPGQSGRVDGYILEGDELAFYQRAIRK
;
A
#
# COMPACT_ATOMS: atom_id res chain seq x y z
N MET A 1 -18.58 3.67 33.63
CA MET A 1 -18.43 3.93 32.18
C MET A 1 -17.13 3.38 31.57
N ALA A 2 -15.98 3.37 32.29
CA ALA A 2 -14.74 2.79 31.77
C ALA A 2 -14.78 1.25 31.61
N ASP A 3 -15.41 0.55 32.55
CA ASP A 3 -15.53 -0.92 32.57
C ASP A 3 -16.38 -1.45 31.39
N ASP A 4 -17.48 -0.76 31.11
CA ASP A 4 -18.41 -1.09 30.02
C ASP A 4 -17.82 -0.87 28.61
N THR A 5 -16.76 -0.07 28.50
CA THR A 5 -16.04 0.14 27.24
C THR A 5 -15.02 -0.97 27.00
N GLN A 6 -14.39 -1.48 28.07
CA GLN A 6 -13.43 -2.59 27.98
C GLN A 6 -14.13 -3.93 27.71
N SER A 7 -15.29 -4.18 28.32
CA SER A 7 -16.11 -5.36 28.07
C SER A 7 -16.55 -5.46 26.60
N ARG A 8 -17.08 -4.37 26.04
CA ARG A 8 -17.50 -4.28 24.62
C ARG A 8 -16.33 -4.51 23.64
N GLY A 9 -15.15 -4.00 23.97
CA GLY A 9 -13.94 -4.22 23.16
C GLY A 9 -13.49 -5.68 23.18
N LYS A 10 -13.55 -6.33 24.34
CA LYS A 10 -13.21 -7.74 24.52
C LYS A 10 -14.14 -8.67 23.74
N ASP A 11 -15.45 -8.46 23.85
CA ASP A 11 -16.45 -9.28 23.15
C ASP A 11 -16.31 -9.18 21.62
N PHE A 12 -15.99 -7.98 21.12
CA PHE A 12 -15.70 -7.78 19.72
C PHE A 12 -14.48 -8.59 19.25
N ILE A 13 -13.39 -8.58 20.03
CA ILE A 13 -12.18 -9.34 19.69
C ILE A 13 -12.49 -10.84 19.69
N ILE A 14 -13.20 -11.35 20.69
CA ILE A 14 -13.57 -12.77 20.78
C ILE A 14 -14.41 -13.18 19.57
N LYS A 15 -15.43 -12.38 19.23
CA LYS A 15 -16.28 -12.63 18.07
C LYS A 15 -15.49 -12.65 16.77
N HIS A 16 -14.60 -11.68 16.55
CA HIS A 16 -13.77 -11.60 15.35
C HIS A 16 -12.78 -12.77 15.24
N MET A 17 -12.11 -13.12 16.34
CA MET A 17 -11.18 -14.26 16.38
C MET A 17 -11.88 -15.57 16.06
N ASN A 18 -13.09 -15.76 16.59
CA ASN A 18 -13.88 -16.96 16.33
C ASN A 18 -14.47 -17.01 14.91
N ALA A 19 -14.72 -15.87 14.26
CA ALA A 19 -15.23 -15.84 12.89
C ALA A 19 -14.12 -16.04 11.85
N ASP A 20 -13.02 -15.30 11.98
CA ASP A 20 -12.04 -15.13 10.90
C ASP A 20 -10.70 -15.82 11.17
N HIS A 21 -10.37 -16.12 12.43
CA HIS A 21 -9.02 -16.57 12.85
C HIS A 21 -9.00 -17.96 13.50
N GLN A 22 -9.98 -18.80 13.19
CA GLN A 22 -10.10 -20.19 13.62
C GLN A 22 -8.80 -21.01 13.42
N ARG A 23 -8.12 -20.82 12.29
CA ARG A 23 -6.84 -21.48 12.00
C ARG A 23 -5.76 -21.05 12.99
N SER A 24 -5.63 -19.76 13.29
CA SER A 24 -4.63 -19.27 14.24
C SER A 24 -4.86 -19.82 15.64
N LEU A 25 -6.13 -19.89 16.09
CA LEU A 25 -6.46 -20.52 17.37
C LEU A 25 -6.03 -21.99 17.43
N SER A 26 -6.25 -22.76 16.36
CA SER A 26 -5.78 -24.15 16.30
C SER A 26 -4.25 -24.28 16.32
N LEU A 27 -3.53 -23.34 15.70
CA LEU A 27 -2.06 -23.31 15.72
C LEU A 27 -1.53 -22.99 17.12
N TYR A 28 -2.21 -22.11 17.87
CA TYR A 28 -1.84 -21.82 19.26
C TYR A 28 -1.95 -23.06 20.14
N LEU A 29 -3.04 -23.82 20.02
CA LEU A 29 -3.21 -25.08 20.74
C LEU A 29 -2.13 -26.11 20.38
N GLN A 30 -1.78 -26.21 19.10
CA GLN A 30 -0.74 -27.15 18.64
C GLN A 30 0.65 -26.82 19.19
N VAL A 31 0.98 -25.53 19.31
CA VAL A 31 2.33 -25.08 19.66
C VAL A 31 2.53 -24.87 21.15
N TYR A 32 1.56 -24.23 21.82
CA TYR A 32 1.69 -23.89 23.23
C TYR A 32 1.11 -24.96 24.16
N CYS A 33 0.15 -25.76 23.68
CA CYS A 33 -0.46 -26.84 24.47
C CYS A 33 -0.13 -28.24 23.93
N SER A 34 0.71 -28.35 22.89
CA SER A 34 1.12 -29.61 22.27
C SER A 34 -0.07 -30.51 21.84
N VAL A 35 -1.20 -29.89 21.47
CA VAL A 35 -2.41 -30.60 21.06
C VAL A 35 -2.27 -31.05 19.59
N SER A 36 -2.76 -32.23 19.23
CA SER A 36 -2.70 -32.68 17.83
C SER A 36 -3.58 -31.80 16.91
N SER A 37 -3.22 -31.73 15.62
CA SER A 37 -4.00 -30.93 14.64
C SER A 37 -5.49 -31.28 14.62
N ARG A 38 -5.82 -32.57 14.74
CA ARG A 38 -7.22 -33.05 14.80
C ARG A 38 -7.91 -32.68 16.11
N ALA A 39 -7.23 -32.81 17.25
CA ALA A 39 -7.78 -32.46 18.56
C ALA A 39 -7.95 -30.94 18.75
N SER A 40 -7.19 -30.13 18.01
CA SER A 40 -7.28 -28.67 18.03
C SER A 40 -8.48 -28.08 17.29
N GLN A 41 -9.38 -28.91 16.75
CA GLN A 41 -10.51 -28.51 15.90
C GLN A 41 -11.87 -29.03 16.43
N PRO A 42 -12.95 -28.22 16.42
CA PRO A 42 -12.96 -26.77 16.13
C PRO A 42 -12.50 -25.97 17.37
N PRO A 43 -11.60 -24.98 17.22
CA PRO A 43 -11.21 -24.14 18.34
C PRO A 43 -12.24 -23.03 18.59
N LYS A 44 -12.42 -22.64 19.84
CA LYS A 44 -13.26 -21.51 20.22
C LYS A 44 -12.56 -20.70 21.29
N LEU A 45 -12.33 -19.42 21.02
CA LEU A 45 -11.83 -18.49 22.00
C LEU A 45 -12.97 -18.14 22.97
N GLU A 46 -12.77 -18.43 24.25
CA GLU A 46 -13.76 -18.18 25.31
C GLU A 46 -13.48 -16.88 26.05
N ASP A 47 -12.21 -16.62 26.37
CA ASP A 47 -11.81 -15.49 27.20
C ASP A 47 -10.42 -14.97 26.80
N ILE A 48 -10.22 -13.67 27.01
CA ILE A 48 -8.94 -12.98 26.81
C ILE A 48 -8.68 -12.14 28.06
N ARG A 49 -7.56 -12.43 28.73
CA ARG A 49 -7.07 -11.73 29.91
C ARG A 49 -5.76 -11.03 29.56
N LEU A 50 -5.29 -10.15 30.45
CA LEU A 50 -4.00 -9.47 30.26
C LEU A 50 -2.82 -10.44 30.31
N THR A 51 -2.97 -11.53 31.06
CA THR A 51 -1.95 -12.55 31.29
C THR A 51 -2.05 -13.74 30.36
N ASP A 52 -3.24 -14.09 29.90
CA ASP A 52 -3.51 -15.37 29.25
C ASP A 52 -4.71 -15.33 28.29
N LEU A 53 -4.67 -16.26 27.34
CA LEU A 53 -5.68 -16.53 26.34
C LEU A 53 -6.36 -17.86 26.65
N VAL A 54 -7.69 -17.89 26.68
CA VAL A 54 -8.44 -19.11 26.99
C VAL A 54 -9.15 -19.61 25.74
N ILE A 55 -8.74 -20.78 25.26
CA ILE A 55 -9.32 -21.43 24.07
C ILE A 55 -9.88 -22.78 24.47
N SER A 56 -11.11 -23.09 24.08
CA SER A 56 -11.65 -24.44 24.13
C SER A 56 -11.54 -25.14 22.78
N ALA A 57 -11.25 -26.44 22.80
CA ALA A 57 -11.33 -27.32 21.65
C ALA A 57 -11.84 -28.69 22.12
N GLN A 58 -12.81 -29.26 21.40
CA GLN A 58 -13.41 -30.56 21.72
C GLN A 58 -13.91 -30.69 23.18
N GLY A 59 -14.39 -29.59 23.77
CA GLY A 59 -14.87 -29.56 25.16
C GLY A 59 -13.78 -29.40 26.22
N THR A 60 -12.51 -29.40 25.86
CA THR A 60 -11.38 -29.15 26.77
C THR A 60 -10.97 -27.68 26.72
N ARG A 61 -10.80 -27.05 27.89
CA ARG A 61 -10.37 -25.66 28.03
C ARG A 61 -8.85 -25.58 28.22
N TYR A 62 -8.18 -24.83 27.36
CA TYR A 62 -6.75 -24.60 27.35
C TYR A 62 -6.43 -23.14 27.65
N THR A 63 -5.36 -22.91 28.41
CA THR A 63 -4.91 -21.58 28.80
C THR A 63 -3.50 -21.35 28.26
N ILE A 64 -3.32 -20.28 27.49
CA ILE A 64 -2.06 -19.93 26.83
C ILE A 64 -1.56 -18.61 27.39
N PRO A 65 -0.40 -18.57 28.07
CA PRO A 65 0.10 -17.34 28.68
C PRO A 65 0.69 -16.37 27.66
N PHE A 66 0.53 -15.07 27.91
CA PHE A 66 1.21 -13.99 27.21
C PHE A 66 2.55 -13.69 27.87
N HIS A 67 3.64 -13.82 27.12
CA HIS A 67 4.98 -13.41 27.56
C HIS A 67 5.54 -12.33 26.63
N PRO A 68 5.79 -11.10 27.12
CA PRO A 68 5.45 -10.55 28.45
C PRO A 68 3.94 -10.27 28.63
N PRO A 69 3.37 -10.18 29.84
CA PRO A 69 1.94 -9.88 30.01
C PRO A 69 1.55 -8.54 29.33
N LEU A 70 0.29 -8.41 28.93
CA LEU A 70 -0.23 -7.20 28.27
C LEU A 70 -0.49 -6.09 29.30
N ASN A 71 -0.16 -4.85 28.96
CA ASN A 71 -0.51 -3.70 29.80
C ASN A 71 -1.96 -3.23 29.56
N SER A 72 -2.50 -3.53 28.38
CA SER A 72 -3.86 -3.15 27.96
C SER A 72 -4.38 -4.11 26.89
N LEU A 73 -5.71 -4.31 26.86
CA LEU A 73 -6.37 -5.09 25.81
C LEU A 73 -6.17 -4.53 24.39
N ALA A 74 -5.79 -3.25 24.26
CA ALA A 74 -5.42 -2.65 22.97
C ALA A 74 -4.18 -3.31 22.33
N GLU A 75 -3.28 -3.89 23.14
CA GLU A 75 -2.05 -4.56 22.69
C GLU A 75 -2.30 -5.99 22.17
N THR A 76 -3.49 -6.56 22.45
CA THR A 76 -3.86 -7.94 22.11
C THR A 76 -3.63 -8.24 20.64
N ARG A 77 -4.03 -7.35 19.71
CA ARG A 77 -3.87 -7.56 18.26
C ARG A 77 -2.40 -7.76 17.89
N GLY A 78 -1.51 -6.89 18.38
CA GLY A 78 -0.08 -6.99 18.10
C GLY A 78 0.50 -8.30 18.64
N ARG A 79 0.06 -8.70 19.84
CA ARG A 79 0.57 -9.90 20.48
C ARG A 79 0.13 -11.19 19.81
N VAL A 80 -1.16 -11.35 19.52
CA VAL A 80 -1.67 -12.56 18.86
C VAL A 80 -1.07 -12.72 17.45
N VAL A 81 -0.83 -11.61 16.73
CA VAL A 81 -0.14 -11.66 15.43
C VAL A 81 1.31 -12.13 15.57
N ALA A 82 2.02 -11.72 16.63
CA ALA A 82 3.38 -12.20 16.90
C ALA A 82 3.39 -13.70 17.24
N MET A 83 2.48 -14.14 18.11
CA MET A 83 2.30 -15.56 18.45
C MET A 83 1.97 -16.41 17.22
N HIS A 84 1.11 -15.92 16.32
CA HIS A 84 0.79 -16.62 15.07
C HIS A 84 2.02 -16.82 14.18
N LYS A 85 2.85 -15.78 14.02
CA LYS A 85 4.11 -15.90 13.27
C LYS A 85 5.06 -16.89 13.90
N GLU A 86 5.16 -16.91 15.23
CA GLU A 86 5.95 -17.88 15.96
C GLU A 86 5.43 -19.32 15.72
N CYS A 87 4.12 -19.53 15.79
CA CYS A 87 3.53 -20.84 15.54
C CYS A 87 3.81 -21.33 14.11
N LEU A 88 3.68 -20.44 13.12
CA LEU A 88 4.02 -20.77 11.74
C LEU A 88 5.49 -21.17 11.59
N GLN A 89 6.40 -20.47 12.27
CA GLN A 89 7.83 -20.78 12.24
C GLN A 89 8.13 -22.14 12.89
N ARG A 90 7.57 -22.40 14.08
CA ARG A 90 7.77 -23.68 14.80
C ARG A 90 7.18 -24.87 14.05
N LEU A 91 6.05 -24.70 13.37
CA LEU A 91 5.40 -25.75 12.59
C LEU A 91 5.90 -25.85 11.14
N GLY A 92 6.81 -24.97 10.70
CA GLY A 92 7.33 -24.94 9.34
C GLY A 92 6.28 -24.58 8.28
N LEU A 93 5.22 -23.88 8.67
CA LEU A 93 4.10 -23.49 7.80
C LEU A 93 4.32 -22.08 7.24
N SER A 94 3.65 -21.80 6.12
CA SER A 94 3.56 -20.46 5.57
C SER A 94 2.25 -19.78 5.97
N ASP A 95 2.30 -18.45 6.00
CA ASP A 95 1.15 -17.61 6.31
C ASP A 95 0.05 -17.66 5.24
N ILE A 96 0.41 -18.07 4.02
CA ILE A 96 -0.49 -18.11 2.86
C ILE A 96 -1.04 -19.52 2.68
N VAL A 97 -2.36 -19.66 2.77
CA VAL A 97 -3.07 -20.91 2.45
C VAL A 97 -3.53 -20.90 1.01
N ILE A 98 -3.16 -21.92 0.26
CA ILE A 98 -3.66 -22.11 -1.10
C ILE A 98 -4.93 -22.95 -1.02
N LYS A 99 -6.05 -22.36 -1.44
CA LYS A 99 -7.38 -22.97 -1.39
C LYS A 99 -7.88 -23.48 -2.74
N GLU A 100 -7.29 -23.01 -3.84
CA GLU A 100 -7.74 -23.32 -5.20
C GLU A 100 -6.59 -23.76 -6.11
N TYR A 101 -6.93 -24.54 -7.13
CA TYR A 101 -6.03 -24.88 -8.21
C TYR A 101 -6.25 -23.90 -9.38
N ARG A 102 -5.16 -23.34 -9.90
CA ARG A 102 -5.20 -22.55 -11.14
C ARG A 102 -4.48 -23.30 -12.24
N GLY A 103 -5.22 -23.68 -13.27
CA GLY A 103 -4.68 -24.37 -14.45
C GLY A 103 -3.76 -23.48 -15.31
N PRO A 104 -2.96 -24.09 -16.20
CA PRO A 104 -2.04 -23.38 -17.07
C PRO A 104 -2.80 -22.49 -18.08
N ARG A 105 -2.27 -21.29 -18.35
CA ARG A 105 -2.83 -20.33 -19.31
C ARG A 105 -1.73 -19.73 -20.19
N GLY A 106 -2.07 -19.33 -21.42
CA GLY A 106 -1.14 -18.69 -22.35
C GLY A 106 0.05 -19.60 -22.66
N VAL A 107 1.27 -19.09 -22.46
CA VAL A 107 2.52 -19.85 -22.73
C VAL A 107 2.61 -21.13 -21.89
N GLN A 108 2.15 -21.10 -20.63
CA GLN A 108 2.16 -22.29 -19.77
C GLN A 108 1.24 -23.38 -20.32
N LEU A 109 0.13 -23.01 -20.97
CA LEU A 109 -0.77 -23.98 -21.60
C LEU A 109 -0.09 -24.64 -22.81
N ALA A 110 0.64 -23.87 -23.62
CA ALA A 110 1.41 -24.43 -24.73
C ALA A 110 2.46 -25.44 -24.25
N VAL A 111 3.20 -25.12 -23.18
CA VAL A 111 4.17 -26.05 -22.58
C VAL A 111 3.49 -27.30 -22.03
N PHE A 112 2.39 -27.13 -21.29
CA PHE A 112 1.59 -28.26 -20.78
C PHE A 112 1.15 -29.19 -21.91
N THR A 113 0.62 -28.63 -23.02
CA THR A 113 0.19 -29.42 -24.17
C THR A 113 1.36 -30.12 -24.86
N CYS A 114 2.52 -29.48 -24.96
CA CYS A 114 3.72 -30.10 -25.55
C CYS A 114 4.24 -31.25 -24.69
N CYS A 115 4.31 -31.09 -23.37
CA CYS A 115 4.73 -32.15 -22.45
C CYS A 115 3.74 -33.32 -22.46
N LEU A 116 2.43 -33.05 -22.46
CA LEU A 116 1.40 -34.07 -22.58
C LEU A 116 1.50 -34.83 -23.92
N ALA A 117 1.71 -34.10 -25.02
CA ALA A 117 1.93 -34.71 -26.33
C ALA A 117 3.20 -35.58 -26.34
N ALA A 118 4.28 -35.15 -25.68
CA ALA A 118 5.49 -35.95 -25.54
C ALA A 118 5.23 -37.27 -24.79
N TYR A 119 4.47 -37.24 -23.68
CA TYR A 119 4.06 -38.47 -22.99
C TYR A 119 3.30 -39.43 -23.90
N VAL A 120 2.39 -38.93 -24.73
CA VAL A 120 1.59 -39.75 -25.66
C VAL A 120 2.44 -40.29 -26.81
N VAL A 121 3.26 -39.45 -27.42
CA VAL A 121 4.08 -39.79 -28.59
C VAL A 121 5.18 -40.79 -28.20
N TYR A 122 5.86 -40.58 -27.07
CA TYR A 122 6.94 -41.47 -26.64
C TYR A 122 6.46 -42.71 -25.87
N ALA A 123 5.17 -42.81 -25.50
CA ALA A 123 4.63 -43.99 -24.82
C ALA A 123 4.74 -45.28 -25.65
N ARG A 124 4.77 -45.17 -26.97
CA ARG A 124 4.89 -46.32 -27.89
C ARG A 124 5.91 -46.01 -28.96
N ARG A 125 6.97 -46.82 -29.04
CA ARG A 125 7.98 -46.74 -30.12
C ARG A 125 7.35 -46.84 -31.52
N ALA A 126 6.22 -47.56 -31.64
CA ALA A 126 5.48 -47.72 -32.89
C ALA A 126 4.96 -46.39 -33.48
N ASN A 127 4.85 -45.33 -32.68
CA ASN A 127 4.47 -43.99 -33.15
C ASN A 127 5.51 -43.36 -34.10
N PHE A 128 6.72 -43.94 -34.19
CA PHE A 128 7.79 -43.50 -35.08
C PHE A 128 7.98 -44.42 -36.30
N LEU A 129 7.06 -45.36 -36.54
CA LEU A 129 7.05 -46.22 -37.72
C LEU A 129 6.09 -45.70 -38.80
N PRO A 130 6.37 -45.95 -40.10
CA PRO A 130 5.46 -45.64 -41.21
C PRO A 130 4.05 -46.21 -40.99
N GLY A 131 3.02 -45.44 -41.35
CA GLY A 131 1.62 -45.83 -41.16
C GLY A 131 1.03 -45.53 -39.77
N SER A 132 1.83 -45.07 -38.80
CA SER A 132 1.30 -44.55 -37.54
C SER A 132 0.82 -43.10 -37.68
N LEU A 133 -0.23 -42.74 -36.95
CA LEU A 133 -0.86 -41.41 -37.05
C LEU A 133 0.12 -40.25 -36.79
N PHE A 134 1.02 -40.41 -35.82
CA PHE A 134 2.04 -39.40 -35.53
C PHE A 134 3.10 -39.29 -36.63
N TYR A 135 3.56 -40.43 -37.17
CA TYR A 135 4.57 -40.46 -38.22
C TYR A 135 4.11 -39.72 -39.48
N GLU A 136 2.84 -39.93 -39.88
CA GLU A 136 2.24 -39.26 -41.03
C GLU A 136 1.97 -37.78 -40.73
N MET A 137 1.37 -37.45 -39.57
CA MET A 137 1.04 -36.07 -39.19
C MET A 137 2.28 -35.18 -39.05
N ALA A 138 3.36 -35.70 -38.48
CA ALA A 138 4.62 -34.97 -38.30
C ALA A 138 5.50 -34.94 -39.57
N GLY A 139 5.10 -35.65 -40.63
CA GLY A 139 5.85 -35.72 -41.89
C GLY A 139 7.23 -36.37 -41.74
N LEU A 140 7.36 -37.33 -40.82
CA LEU A 140 8.64 -37.98 -40.49
C LEU A 140 9.25 -38.76 -41.65
N ARG A 141 8.46 -39.05 -42.70
CA ARG A 141 8.93 -39.58 -43.99
C ARG A 141 10.04 -38.74 -44.63
N ARG A 142 10.04 -37.42 -44.40
CA ARG A 142 11.06 -36.50 -44.92
C ARG A 142 12.39 -36.59 -44.14
N PHE A 143 12.38 -37.20 -42.96
CA PHE A 143 13.51 -37.24 -42.02
C PHE A 143 13.69 -38.65 -41.41
N PRO A 144 14.07 -39.66 -42.21
CA PRO A 144 14.15 -41.05 -41.75
C PRO A 144 15.14 -41.25 -40.60
N GLY A 145 16.25 -40.49 -40.56
CA GLY A 145 17.21 -40.54 -39.46
C GLY A 145 16.63 -40.08 -38.12
N VAL A 146 15.76 -39.06 -38.13
CA VAL A 146 15.10 -38.55 -36.92
C VAL A 146 14.08 -39.56 -36.40
N ALA A 147 13.32 -40.20 -37.30
CA ALA A 147 12.38 -41.25 -36.91
C ALA A 147 13.09 -42.46 -36.29
N GLY A 148 14.20 -42.91 -36.89
CA GLY A 148 15.00 -44.03 -36.40
C GLY A 148 15.60 -43.78 -35.01
N LEU A 149 16.17 -42.58 -34.80
CA LEU A 149 16.71 -42.18 -33.50
C LEU A 149 15.62 -42.17 -32.43
N ASN A 150 14.47 -41.55 -32.70
CA ASN A 150 13.37 -41.51 -31.75
C ASN A 150 12.79 -42.91 -31.46
N TYR A 151 12.70 -43.79 -32.46
CA TYR A 151 12.30 -45.19 -32.25
C TYR A 151 13.22 -45.93 -31.28
N GLN A 152 14.54 -45.76 -31.42
CA GLN A 152 15.54 -46.43 -30.59
C GLN A 152 15.55 -45.93 -29.14
N TYR A 153 15.37 -44.62 -28.95
CA TYR A 153 15.48 -43.97 -27.64
C TYR A 153 14.13 -43.73 -26.95
N ALA A 154 12.99 -43.93 -27.62
CA ALA A 154 11.67 -43.61 -27.08
C ALA A 154 11.39 -44.18 -25.68
N PRO A 155 11.64 -45.48 -25.38
CA PRO A 155 11.41 -46.01 -24.04
C PRO A 155 12.29 -45.35 -22.97
N ARG A 156 13.54 -45.00 -23.32
CA ARG A 156 14.47 -44.32 -22.40
C ARG A 156 14.01 -42.91 -22.12
N ILE A 157 13.67 -42.15 -23.17
CA ILE A 157 13.15 -40.78 -23.07
C ILE A 157 11.89 -40.74 -22.22
N TRP A 158 10.96 -41.67 -22.45
CA TRP A 158 9.71 -41.75 -21.69
C TRP A 158 9.95 -42.02 -20.21
N TRP A 159 10.79 -43.01 -19.86
CA TRP A 159 11.10 -43.32 -18.47
C TRP A 159 11.87 -42.20 -17.77
N THR A 160 12.82 -41.54 -18.45
CA THR A 160 13.52 -40.38 -17.90
C THR A 160 12.55 -39.23 -17.61
N LEU A 161 11.63 -38.94 -18.54
CA LEU A 161 10.59 -37.91 -18.37
C LEU A 161 9.64 -38.27 -17.21
N ALA A 162 9.14 -39.51 -17.18
CA ALA A 162 8.25 -40.03 -16.15
C ALA A 162 8.88 -39.93 -14.74
N VAL A 163 10.12 -40.37 -14.58
CA VAL A 163 10.83 -40.33 -13.29
C VAL A 163 11.12 -38.89 -12.87
N ALA A 164 11.63 -38.05 -13.77
CA ALA A 164 11.94 -36.66 -13.47
C ALA A 164 10.69 -35.90 -13.01
N HIS A 165 9.60 -35.94 -13.79
CA HIS A 165 8.37 -35.24 -13.44
C HIS A 165 7.68 -35.83 -12.21
N SER A 166 7.72 -37.16 -12.00
CA SER A 166 7.16 -37.77 -10.79
C SER A 166 7.93 -37.38 -9.53
N PHE A 167 9.26 -37.35 -9.60
CA PHE A 167 10.09 -36.84 -8.51
C PHE A 167 9.79 -35.37 -8.23
N GLU A 168 9.64 -34.57 -9.28
CA GLU A 168 9.31 -33.16 -9.15
C GLU A 168 7.92 -32.91 -8.56
N ALA A 169 6.93 -33.70 -8.95
CA ALA A 169 5.55 -33.59 -8.50
C ALA A 169 5.37 -34.11 -7.07
N LEU A 170 5.87 -35.31 -6.77
CA LEU A 170 5.64 -35.99 -5.50
C LEU A 170 6.65 -35.58 -4.42
N GLY A 171 7.94 -35.57 -4.76
CA GLY A 171 8.99 -35.22 -3.81
C GLY A 171 9.03 -33.73 -3.51
N LEU A 172 9.10 -32.92 -4.57
CA LEU A 172 9.44 -31.51 -4.42
C LEU A 172 8.19 -30.61 -4.29
N LEU A 173 7.18 -30.76 -5.15
CA LEU A 173 5.94 -29.98 -5.04
C LEU A 173 5.09 -30.44 -3.85
N ALA A 174 4.78 -31.73 -3.77
CA ALA A 174 3.89 -32.25 -2.73
C ALA A 174 4.56 -32.27 -1.34
N GLY A 175 5.79 -32.80 -1.25
CA GLY A 175 6.52 -32.95 0.00
C GLY A 175 6.97 -31.62 0.62
N MET A 176 7.57 -30.72 -0.16
CA MET A 176 8.15 -29.50 0.39
C MET A 176 7.22 -28.28 0.40
N ARG A 177 6.23 -28.21 -0.50
CA ARG A 177 5.46 -26.98 -0.72
C ARG A 177 3.97 -27.08 -0.42
N LEU A 178 3.26 -28.06 -0.96
CA LEU A 178 1.82 -28.20 -0.71
C LEU A 178 1.53 -28.29 0.79
N ARG A 179 2.32 -29.08 1.52
CA ARG A 179 2.26 -29.18 2.98
C ARG A 179 2.50 -27.83 3.68
N LYS A 180 3.53 -27.09 3.27
CA LYS A 180 3.89 -25.77 3.83
C LYS A 180 2.80 -24.72 3.61
N HIS A 181 2.05 -24.82 2.52
CA HIS A 181 0.93 -23.92 2.19
C HIS A 181 -0.44 -24.43 2.67
N GLY A 182 -0.46 -25.44 3.55
CA GLY A 182 -1.67 -25.89 4.22
C GLY A 182 -2.64 -26.67 3.33
N VAL A 183 -2.16 -27.24 2.21
CA VAL A 183 -2.97 -28.13 1.37
C VAL A 183 -3.00 -29.51 2.03
N PRO A 184 -4.19 -30.05 2.41
CA PRO A 184 -4.28 -31.36 3.04
C PRO A 184 -3.82 -32.46 2.08
N LEU A 185 -3.05 -33.41 2.60
CA LEU A 185 -2.63 -34.59 1.85
C LEU A 185 -3.86 -35.34 1.31
N PHE A 186 -3.76 -35.83 0.07
CA PHE A 186 -4.82 -36.56 -0.63
C PHE A 186 -6.15 -35.80 -0.87
N SER A 187 -6.20 -34.51 -0.58
CA SER A 187 -7.35 -33.69 -0.99
C SER A 187 -7.46 -33.59 -2.51
N GLY A 188 -8.64 -33.27 -3.04
CA GLY A 188 -8.80 -33.03 -4.48
C GLY A 188 -7.87 -31.92 -5.01
N LEU A 189 -7.61 -30.90 -4.19
CA LEU A 189 -6.64 -29.85 -4.50
C LEU A 189 -5.20 -30.38 -4.57
N TRP A 190 -4.84 -31.28 -3.67
CA TRP A 190 -3.54 -31.94 -3.67
C TRP A 190 -3.34 -32.74 -4.96
N TRP A 191 -4.34 -33.55 -5.33
CA TRP A 191 -4.29 -34.32 -6.58
C TRP A 191 -4.24 -33.44 -7.82
N ALA A 192 -4.99 -32.33 -7.85
CA ALA A 192 -4.93 -31.40 -8.99
C ALA A 192 -3.51 -30.85 -9.21
N TRP A 193 -2.80 -30.48 -8.14
CA TRP A 193 -1.42 -30.01 -8.24
C TRP A 193 -0.43 -31.11 -8.58
N VAL A 194 -0.58 -32.30 -7.99
CA VAL A 194 0.30 -33.44 -8.25
C VAL A 194 0.16 -33.95 -9.69
N LEU A 195 -1.06 -34.17 -10.17
CA LEU A 195 -1.31 -34.63 -11.54
C LEU A 195 -0.82 -33.61 -12.57
N SER A 196 -1.03 -32.32 -12.29
CA SER A 196 -0.49 -31.26 -13.13
C SER A 196 1.04 -31.31 -13.18
N GLY A 197 1.69 -31.47 -12.01
CA GLY A 197 3.14 -31.59 -11.90
C GLY A 197 3.73 -32.81 -12.61
N VAL A 198 3.04 -33.95 -12.60
CA VAL A 198 3.49 -35.14 -13.35
C VAL A 198 3.49 -34.86 -14.86
N ILE A 199 2.54 -34.06 -15.36
CA ILE A 199 2.45 -33.77 -16.79
C ILE A 199 3.49 -32.72 -17.22
N GLU A 200 3.63 -31.63 -16.47
CA GLU A 200 4.36 -30.44 -16.91
C GLU A 200 5.65 -30.13 -16.12
N GLY A 201 5.97 -30.97 -15.12
CA GLY A 201 7.17 -30.88 -14.30
C GLY A 201 7.32 -29.53 -13.58
N PHE A 202 8.52 -28.96 -13.67
CA PHE A 202 8.92 -27.67 -13.09
C PHE A 202 7.98 -26.50 -13.41
N THR A 203 7.24 -26.54 -14.53
CA THR A 203 6.33 -25.44 -14.87
C THR A 203 5.12 -25.35 -13.92
N ALA A 204 4.71 -26.48 -13.32
CA ALA A 204 3.73 -26.52 -12.24
C ALA A 204 4.24 -25.75 -11.00
N TRP A 205 5.53 -25.89 -10.67
CA TRP A 205 6.14 -25.20 -9.55
C TRP A 205 6.12 -23.69 -9.74
N ASN A 206 6.53 -23.23 -10.92
CA ASN A 206 6.54 -21.81 -11.23
C ASN A 206 5.13 -21.21 -11.10
N ARG A 207 4.10 -21.96 -11.51
CA ARG A 207 2.71 -21.52 -11.39
C ARG A 207 2.25 -21.50 -9.94
N PHE A 208 2.62 -22.50 -9.14
CA PHE A 208 2.35 -22.54 -7.72
C PHE A 208 2.98 -21.34 -6.98
N ASP A 209 4.22 -20.99 -7.31
CA ASP A 209 4.92 -19.83 -6.74
C ASP A 209 4.29 -18.50 -7.15
N GLN A 210 3.80 -18.41 -8.39
CA GLN A 210 3.05 -17.25 -8.86
C GLN A 210 1.74 -17.09 -8.10
N LEU A 211 1.04 -18.20 -7.80
CA LEU A 211 -0.19 -18.17 -7.01
C LEU A 211 0.08 -17.68 -5.57
N GLY A 212 1.11 -18.22 -4.91
CA GLY A 212 1.52 -17.76 -3.59
C GLY A 212 1.90 -16.27 -3.56
N LYS A 213 2.64 -15.79 -4.58
CA LYS A 213 2.96 -14.36 -4.73
C LYS A 213 1.72 -13.51 -4.99
N PHE A 214 0.76 -14.01 -5.76
CA PHE A 214 -0.49 -13.31 -6.04
C PHE A 214 -1.34 -13.17 -4.78
N ASP A 215 -1.53 -14.25 -4.02
CA ASP A 215 -2.31 -14.22 -2.78
C ASP A 215 -1.63 -13.37 -1.72
N LYS A 216 -0.29 -13.40 -1.61
CA LYS A 216 0.46 -12.48 -0.75
C LYS A 216 0.26 -11.01 -1.12
N ARG A 217 0.22 -10.69 -2.42
CA ARG A 217 -0.09 -9.33 -2.88
C ARG A 217 -1.53 -8.95 -2.60
N LYS A 218 -2.47 -9.89 -2.76
CA LYS A 218 -3.89 -9.66 -2.50
C LYS A 218 -4.14 -9.39 -1.02
N THR A 219 -3.59 -10.21 -0.12
CA THR A 219 -3.68 -9.99 1.33
C THR A 219 -3.00 -8.69 1.76
N HIS A 220 -1.82 -8.38 1.21
CA HIS A 220 -1.17 -7.09 1.46
C HIS A 220 -1.98 -5.91 0.90
N THR A 221 -2.67 -6.07 -0.23
CA THR A 221 -3.52 -5.03 -0.83
C THR A 221 -4.80 -4.83 -0.02
N GLU A 222 -5.47 -5.91 0.40
CA GLU A 222 -6.66 -5.86 1.25
C GLU A 222 -6.34 -5.30 2.63
N PHE A 223 -5.23 -5.73 3.24
CA PHE A 223 -4.75 -5.20 4.52
C PHE A 223 -4.33 -3.73 4.40
N THR A 224 -3.62 -3.34 3.33
CA THR A 224 -3.31 -1.92 3.11
C THR A 224 -4.54 -1.09 2.80
N THR A 225 -5.59 -1.65 2.20
CA THR A 225 -6.87 -0.94 1.96
C THR A 225 -7.72 -0.85 3.24
N ALA A 226 -7.66 -1.85 4.12
CA ALA A 226 -8.33 -1.88 5.42
C ALA A 226 -7.63 -0.97 6.45
N ASP A 227 -6.29 -0.96 6.46
CA ASP A 227 -5.48 -0.09 7.30
C ASP A 227 -5.29 1.33 6.69
N ASP A 228 -5.65 1.62 5.41
CA ASP A 228 -5.69 3.02 4.88
C ASP A 228 -6.88 3.84 5.41
N LYS A 229 -7.58 3.35 6.44
CA LYS A 229 -8.31 4.22 7.38
C LYS A 229 -7.39 4.91 8.39
N HIS A 230 -6.15 4.45 8.59
CA HIS A 230 -5.10 5.11 9.38
C HIS A 230 -3.67 4.65 8.95
N SER A 231 -2.99 5.51 8.18
CA SER A 231 -1.53 5.50 7.91
C SER A 231 -0.96 4.49 6.88
N THR A 232 0.18 4.83 6.25
CA THR A 232 0.67 4.20 5.01
C THR A 232 2.17 3.86 5.09
N PRO A 233 2.65 2.67 4.64
CA PRO A 233 4.08 2.34 4.63
C PRO A 233 4.80 2.66 3.30
N ARG A 234 6.14 2.81 3.39
CA ARG A 234 7.13 3.06 2.32
C ARG A 234 7.48 1.77 1.56
N PRO A 235 7.98 1.83 0.30
CA PRO A 235 8.53 0.65 -0.38
C PRO A 235 9.98 0.37 0.03
N PRO A 236 10.43 -0.92 0.01
CA PRO A 236 11.83 -1.28 0.13
C PRO A 236 12.56 -1.00 -1.19
N ASN A 237 13.83 -0.62 -1.06
CA ASN A 237 14.77 -0.48 -2.16
C ASN A 237 15.27 -1.88 -2.54
N ASP A 238 14.87 -2.42 -3.69
CA ASP A 238 15.56 -3.54 -4.33
C ASP A 238 15.61 -3.34 -5.86
N ASP A 239 16.85 -3.26 -6.34
CA ASP A 239 17.45 -3.39 -7.67
C ASP A 239 16.83 -2.83 -8.99
N PRO A 240 17.65 -2.13 -9.82
CA PRO A 240 17.21 -1.51 -11.05
C PRO A 240 17.60 -2.31 -12.31
N CYS A 241 17.23 -3.59 -12.47
CA CYS A 241 17.61 -4.28 -13.70
C CYS A 241 16.78 -5.52 -14.10
N ALA A 242 15.44 -5.47 -14.11
CA ALA A 242 14.64 -6.45 -14.87
C ALA A 242 13.17 -6.06 -14.94
N ALA A 243 12.78 -5.25 -15.93
CA ALA A 243 11.39 -5.18 -16.39
C ALA A 243 11.33 -4.52 -17.77
N PHE A 244 11.83 -5.22 -18.79
CA PHE A 244 11.55 -4.88 -20.18
C PHE A 244 10.30 -5.65 -20.67
N LEU A 245 9.43 -4.90 -21.33
CA LEU A 245 8.49 -5.32 -22.38
C LEU A 245 7.16 -5.99 -21.97
N THR A 246 6.23 -5.16 -21.48
CA THR A 246 4.87 -5.08 -22.05
C THR A 246 4.41 -3.62 -21.99
N ALA A 247 4.41 -2.96 -23.15
CA ALA A 247 4.28 -1.52 -23.26
C ALA A 247 2.81 -1.07 -23.19
N ASN A 248 2.26 -1.01 -21.97
CA ASN A 248 1.15 -0.10 -21.69
C ASN A 248 1.72 1.34 -21.66
N MET A 249 1.91 1.95 -22.83
CA MET A 249 2.49 3.30 -22.94
C MET A 249 1.55 4.35 -22.32
N GLY A 250 1.97 4.95 -21.21
CA GLY A 250 1.18 5.92 -20.44
C GLY A 250 0.85 7.25 -21.13
N ILE A 251 0.42 8.22 -20.32
CA ILE A 251 0.05 9.59 -20.74
C ILE A 251 1.20 10.22 -21.55
N SER A 252 0.90 10.89 -22.68
CA SER A 252 1.90 11.59 -23.50
C SER A 252 1.65 13.09 -23.51
N ARG A 253 2.73 13.86 -23.53
CA ARG A 253 2.75 15.33 -23.60
C ARG A 253 3.02 15.85 -25.02
N ASP A 254 2.89 14.99 -26.04
CA ASP A 254 3.10 15.38 -27.42
C ASP A 254 1.91 16.19 -27.96
N SER A 255 2.14 16.98 -29.01
CA SER A 255 1.10 17.74 -29.72
C SER A 255 0.66 17.06 -31.02
N ARG A 256 1.24 15.89 -31.35
CA ARG A 256 1.06 15.22 -32.65
C ARG A 256 -0.26 14.48 -32.74
N HIS A 257 -0.80 14.02 -31.61
CA HIS A 257 -2.15 13.46 -31.55
C HIS A 257 -3.25 14.53 -31.71
N LYS A 258 -2.93 15.82 -31.53
CA LYS A 258 -3.88 16.93 -31.69
C LYS A 258 -3.97 17.33 -33.17
N ARG A 259 -5.11 17.90 -33.56
CA ARG A 259 -5.30 18.50 -34.89
C ARG A 259 -4.33 19.66 -35.11
N SER A 260 -4.05 19.97 -36.38
CA SER A 260 -3.34 21.21 -36.74
C SER A 260 -4.20 22.44 -36.46
N ALA A 261 -3.58 23.62 -36.51
CA ALA A 261 -4.31 24.89 -36.44
C ALA A 261 -5.39 25.00 -37.55
N THR A 262 -5.13 24.43 -38.73
CA THR A 262 -6.11 24.34 -39.83
C THR A 262 -7.23 23.32 -39.61
N GLY A 263 -7.22 22.56 -38.52
CA GLY A 263 -8.21 21.51 -38.22
C GLY A 263 -7.90 20.14 -38.85
N ALA A 264 -6.87 20.03 -39.69
CA ALA A 264 -6.48 18.77 -40.32
C ALA A 264 -6.05 17.72 -39.29
N LYS A 265 -6.46 16.46 -39.52
CA LYS A 265 -6.04 15.32 -38.72
C LYS A 265 -4.62 14.93 -39.13
N ARG A 266 -3.70 14.87 -38.17
CA ARG A 266 -2.29 14.51 -38.42
C ARG A 266 -2.11 12.99 -38.45
N ALA A 267 -1.29 12.51 -39.38
CA ALA A 267 -0.91 11.11 -39.46
C ALA A 267 0.07 10.71 -38.35
N THR A 268 0.01 9.47 -37.90
CA THR A 268 0.94 8.92 -36.92
C THR A 268 2.22 8.45 -37.61
N TYR A 269 3.33 9.18 -37.47
CA TYR A 269 4.61 8.80 -38.09
C TYR A 269 5.58 8.07 -37.14
N ARG A 270 5.39 8.19 -35.81
CA ARG A 270 6.25 7.52 -34.82
C ARG A 270 5.50 7.10 -33.57
N LYS A 271 6.04 6.10 -32.87
CA LYS A 271 5.56 5.67 -31.55
C LYS A 271 5.86 6.73 -30.47
N LYS A 272 5.10 6.68 -29.37
CA LYS A 272 5.30 7.54 -28.19
C LYS A 272 6.74 7.38 -27.64
N ARG A 273 7.34 8.46 -27.15
CA ARG A 273 8.73 8.47 -26.66
C ARG A 273 8.82 8.79 -25.16
N ALA A 274 9.82 8.24 -24.49
CA ALA A 274 9.98 8.37 -23.04
C ALA A 274 10.22 9.82 -22.57
N PHE A 275 10.83 10.67 -23.40
CA PHE A 275 11.09 12.09 -23.07
C PHE A 275 9.80 12.95 -23.10
N GLU A 276 8.73 12.47 -23.73
CA GLU A 276 7.41 13.11 -23.77
C GLU A 276 6.41 12.45 -22.81
N LYS A 277 6.85 11.59 -21.89
CA LYS A 277 5.94 10.93 -20.96
C LYS A 277 5.34 11.92 -19.96
N GLY A 278 4.03 11.83 -19.79
CA GLY A 278 3.28 12.41 -18.67
C GLY A 278 3.16 11.43 -17.51
N ARG A 279 2.72 11.93 -16.37
CA ARG A 279 2.35 11.13 -15.20
C ARG A 279 1.03 11.67 -14.66
N GLN A 280 0.28 10.85 -13.94
CA GLN A 280 -0.95 11.26 -13.26
C GLN A 280 -0.69 12.42 -12.28
N PRO A 281 -1.68 13.28 -12.01
CA PRO A 281 -1.59 14.34 -11.01
C PRO A 281 -1.45 13.76 -9.58
N SER A 282 -1.01 14.58 -8.62
CA SER A 282 -0.88 14.16 -7.23
C SER A 282 -2.17 14.26 -6.42
N ASN A 283 -3.06 15.20 -6.78
CA ASN A 283 -4.30 15.53 -6.06
C ASN A 283 -4.07 15.58 -4.54
N THR A 284 -3.05 16.35 -4.12
CA THR A 284 -2.58 16.42 -2.75
C THR A 284 -3.70 16.86 -1.81
N ARG A 285 -3.98 16.08 -0.77
CA ARG A 285 -5.04 16.34 0.22
C ARG A 285 -4.48 16.88 1.52
N ILE A 286 -5.34 17.47 2.34
CA ILE A 286 -5.01 17.79 3.73
C ILE A 286 -5.01 16.49 4.55
N GLY A 287 -3.97 16.26 5.35
CA GLY A 287 -3.86 15.09 6.23
C GLY A 287 -2.42 14.72 6.56
N THR A 288 -2.23 13.61 7.28
CA THR A 288 -0.91 13.15 7.73
C THR A 288 0.10 13.09 6.59
N LYS A 289 1.26 13.73 6.77
CA LYS A 289 2.29 13.90 5.75
C LYS A 289 2.65 12.59 5.05
N ARG A 290 2.30 12.48 3.77
CA ARG A 290 2.66 11.35 2.88
C ARG A 290 3.23 11.88 1.58
N ILE A 291 4.50 11.59 1.33
CA ILE A 291 5.24 12.04 0.14
C ILE A 291 5.87 10.83 -0.54
N HIS A 292 5.67 10.72 -1.85
CA HIS A 292 6.30 9.69 -2.68
C HIS A 292 7.41 10.28 -3.55
N LEU A 293 8.56 9.61 -3.56
CA LEU A 293 9.69 9.98 -4.41
C LEU A 293 9.46 9.47 -5.83
N VAL A 294 9.64 10.34 -6.83
CA VAL A 294 9.48 9.99 -8.23
C VAL A 294 10.77 10.28 -8.98
N ARG A 295 11.42 9.22 -9.49
CA ARG A 295 12.58 9.37 -10.39
C ARG A 295 12.16 10.02 -11.71
N THR A 296 12.94 11.00 -12.13
CA THR A 296 12.76 11.76 -13.38
C THR A 296 13.99 11.64 -14.29
N ARG A 297 14.00 12.36 -15.41
CA ARG A 297 15.07 12.31 -16.41
C ARG A 297 16.39 12.79 -15.79
N GLY A 298 17.49 12.13 -16.12
CA GLY A 298 18.83 12.48 -15.62
C GLY A 298 19.08 12.07 -14.17
N GLY A 299 18.32 11.12 -13.61
CA GLY A 299 18.51 10.65 -12.23
C GLY A 299 17.87 11.53 -11.15
N ASN A 300 17.44 12.74 -11.51
CA ASN A 300 16.79 13.70 -10.59
C ASN A 300 15.51 13.15 -9.96
N GLN A 301 15.21 13.61 -8.74
CA GLN A 301 14.01 13.23 -8.00
C GLN A 301 13.01 14.38 -7.91
N LYS A 302 11.71 14.03 -7.94
CA LYS A 302 10.61 14.93 -7.58
C LYS A 302 9.86 14.36 -6.40
N PHE A 303 9.41 15.25 -5.51
CA PHE A 303 8.72 14.88 -4.28
C PHE A 303 7.21 15.08 -4.51
N ARG A 304 6.49 13.98 -4.69
CA ARG A 304 5.05 14.01 -4.95
C ARG A 304 4.30 13.91 -3.63
N ALA A 305 3.82 15.03 -3.11
CA ALA A 305 2.96 15.02 -1.94
C ALA A 305 1.58 14.43 -2.27
N LEU A 306 1.11 13.49 -1.46
CA LEU A 306 -0.25 12.94 -1.53
C LEU A 306 -1.12 13.51 -0.40
N ARG A 307 -0.54 13.67 0.79
CA ARG A 307 -1.17 14.28 1.95
C ARG A 307 -0.19 15.23 2.64
N LEU A 308 -0.61 16.42 3.02
CA LEU A 308 0.16 17.39 3.81
C LEU A 308 -0.76 18.07 4.83
N ASP A 309 -0.27 18.28 6.04
CA ASP A 309 -1.01 18.90 7.15
C ASP A 309 -0.45 20.27 7.53
N SER A 310 0.80 20.54 7.19
CA SER A 310 1.55 21.71 7.60
C SER A 310 2.44 22.24 6.49
N GLY A 311 2.68 23.55 6.53
CA GLY A 311 3.37 24.31 5.50
C GLY A 311 4.15 25.47 6.09
N ASN A 312 5.15 25.99 5.37
CA ASN A 312 5.82 27.22 5.77
C ASN A 312 5.13 28.41 5.10
N PHE A 313 4.52 29.28 5.91
CA PHE A 313 3.83 30.48 5.41
C PHE A 313 4.57 31.73 5.86
N SER A 314 4.62 32.72 4.97
CA SER A 314 5.28 34.01 5.20
C SER A 314 4.25 35.12 5.41
N TRP A 315 4.48 35.94 6.43
CA TRP A 315 3.78 37.20 6.63
C TRP A 315 4.59 38.30 5.95
N GLY A 316 4.04 38.88 4.87
CA GLY A 316 4.75 39.80 3.99
C GLY A 316 5.14 41.10 4.67
N SER A 317 4.18 41.79 5.29
CA SER A 317 4.41 43.07 5.98
C SER A 317 5.47 42.97 7.08
N GLU A 318 5.46 41.87 7.85
CA GLU A 318 6.31 41.67 9.03
C GLU A 318 7.65 40.96 8.72
N GLY A 319 7.85 40.50 7.49
CA GLY A 319 9.07 39.79 7.09
C GLY A 319 9.33 38.47 7.84
N VAL A 320 8.30 37.85 8.43
CA VAL A 320 8.43 36.62 9.23
C VAL A 320 7.84 35.42 8.51
N SER A 321 8.47 34.26 8.64
CA SER A 321 7.93 32.98 8.15
C SER A 321 7.81 31.96 9.27
N ARG A 322 6.69 31.26 9.34
CA ARG A 322 6.43 30.23 10.35
C ARG A 322 5.79 29.00 9.72
N LYS A 323 6.14 27.85 10.31
CA LYS A 323 5.45 26.60 10.02
C LYS A 323 4.09 26.62 10.71
N THR A 324 3.03 26.51 9.94
CA THR A 324 1.65 26.48 10.44
C THR A 324 0.91 25.27 9.89
N ARG A 325 -0.18 24.90 10.57
CA ARG A 325 -1.09 23.86 10.12
C ARG A 325 -2.05 24.44 9.07
N VAL A 326 -2.26 23.71 7.98
CA VAL A 326 -3.29 24.01 6.98
C VAL A 326 -4.59 23.34 7.40
N ILE A 327 -5.67 24.12 7.50
CA ILE A 327 -6.95 23.67 8.04
C ILE A 327 -7.87 23.23 6.91
N VAL A 328 -8.16 24.13 5.97
CA VAL A 328 -9.14 23.91 4.90
C VAL A 328 -8.78 24.72 3.65
N VAL A 329 -9.20 24.27 2.48
CA VAL A 329 -9.16 25.06 1.24
C VAL A 329 -10.45 25.87 1.19
N ALA A 330 -10.35 27.20 1.19
CA ALA A 330 -11.50 28.10 1.19
C ALA A 330 -11.92 28.49 -0.23
N TYR A 331 -10.97 28.68 -1.13
CA TYR A 331 -11.24 29.09 -2.51
C TYR A 331 -10.15 28.58 -3.47
N HIS A 332 -10.53 28.32 -4.71
CA HIS A 332 -9.60 27.93 -5.76
C HIS A 332 -10.00 28.55 -7.11
N PRO A 333 -9.16 29.39 -7.73
CA PRO A 333 -9.54 30.14 -8.94
C PRO A 333 -9.80 29.25 -10.16
N SER A 334 -9.13 28.08 -10.25
CA SER A 334 -9.26 27.20 -11.42
C SER A 334 -10.46 26.25 -11.41
N ASN A 335 -10.89 25.74 -10.26
CA ASN A 335 -11.93 24.71 -10.18
C ASN A 335 -12.48 24.57 -8.74
N ASN A 336 -13.80 24.64 -8.60
CA ASN A 336 -14.51 24.52 -7.31
C ASN A 336 -14.48 23.10 -6.73
N GLU A 337 -14.29 22.06 -7.55
CA GLU A 337 -14.15 20.68 -7.04
C GLU A 337 -12.92 20.51 -6.16
N LEU A 338 -11.87 21.32 -6.38
CA LEU A 338 -10.66 21.32 -5.57
C LEU A 338 -10.93 21.89 -4.17
N VAL A 339 -11.87 22.83 -4.05
CA VAL A 339 -12.35 23.36 -2.77
C VAL A 339 -13.15 22.28 -2.04
N ARG A 340 -14.18 21.71 -2.70
CA ARG A 340 -15.07 20.68 -2.13
C ARG A 340 -14.31 19.51 -1.53
N THR A 341 -13.22 19.13 -2.17
CA THR A 341 -12.46 17.95 -1.78
C THR A 341 -11.20 18.29 -0.94
N ASN A 342 -10.91 19.57 -0.67
CA ASN A 342 -9.69 20.04 0.00
C ASN A 342 -8.39 19.61 -0.71
N THR A 343 -8.26 19.91 -2.01
CA THR A 343 -7.00 19.69 -2.77
C THR A 343 -6.07 20.88 -2.64
N LEU A 344 -4.82 20.62 -2.26
CA LEU A 344 -3.74 21.58 -2.21
C LEU A 344 -3.02 21.66 -3.57
N THR A 345 -3.19 22.78 -4.27
CA THR A 345 -2.41 23.12 -5.47
C THR A 345 -1.91 24.56 -5.40
N LYS A 346 -1.09 24.98 -6.36
CA LYS A 346 -0.63 26.37 -6.43
C LYS A 346 -1.85 27.29 -6.63
N SER A 347 -1.85 28.43 -5.95
CA SER A 347 -2.92 29.43 -5.96
C SER A 347 -4.21 29.00 -5.26
N ALA A 348 -4.18 27.89 -4.51
CA ALA A 348 -5.26 27.58 -3.58
C ALA A 348 -5.24 28.59 -2.41
N VAL A 349 -6.39 29.19 -2.12
CA VAL A 349 -6.59 30.01 -0.91
C VAL A 349 -6.99 29.07 0.21
N VAL A 350 -6.20 29.05 1.27
CA VAL A 350 -6.35 28.16 2.42
C VAL A 350 -6.52 28.94 3.71
N GLN A 351 -7.20 28.34 4.69
CA GLN A 351 -7.15 28.81 6.07
C GLN A 351 -6.01 28.09 6.79
N ILE A 352 -5.14 28.86 7.44
CA ILE A 352 -4.03 28.36 8.25
C ILE A 352 -4.23 28.73 9.73
N ASP A 353 -3.59 27.98 10.61
CA ASP A 353 -3.54 28.30 12.03
C ASP A 353 -2.75 29.60 12.29
N ALA A 354 -3.37 30.53 13.03
CA ALA A 354 -2.78 31.81 13.39
C ALA A 354 -1.84 31.73 14.62
N ALA A 355 -1.87 30.64 15.40
CA ALA A 355 -1.17 30.57 16.68
C ALA A 355 0.34 30.85 16.60
N PRO A 356 1.10 30.31 15.62
CA PRO A 356 2.53 30.59 15.52
C PRO A 356 2.85 32.06 15.19
N PHE A 357 1.98 32.74 14.45
CA PHE A 357 2.13 34.17 14.16
C PHE A 357 1.71 35.04 15.36
N ARG A 358 0.66 34.65 16.08
CA ARG A 358 0.24 35.32 17.32
C ARG A 358 1.33 35.29 18.39
N GLN A 359 1.91 34.11 18.62
CA GLN A 359 3.02 33.95 19.58
C GLN A 359 4.23 34.80 19.21
N TRP A 360 4.56 34.86 17.91
CA TRP A 360 5.63 35.71 17.43
C TRP A 360 5.33 37.20 17.64
N TYR A 361 4.11 37.64 17.32
CA TYR A 361 3.68 39.04 17.48
C TYR A 361 3.75 39.49 18.95
N GLU A 362 3.20 38.68 19.88
CA GLU A 362 3.26 38.95 21.32
C GLU A 362 4.71 38.97 21.85
N ALA A 363 5.58 38.10 21.34
CA ALA A 363 7.00 38.09 21.72
C ALA A 363 7.79 39.27 21.10
N HIS A 364 7.44 39.70 19.89
CA HIS A 364 8.17 40.72 19.15
C HIS A 364 7.80 42.15 19.56
N TYR A 365 6.50 42.41 19.69
CA TYR A 365 5.93 43.73 19.99
C TYR A 365 5.47 43.88 21.45
N GLY A 366 5.35 42.79 22.20
CA GLY A 366 4.91 42.85 23.60
C GLY A 366 3.42 43.15 23.79
N GLN A 367 2.64 43.25 22.71
CA GLN A 367 1.19 43.49 22.74
C GLN A 367 0.39 42.27 22.27
N PRO A 368 -0.79 42.01 22.86
CA PRO A 368 -1.68 40.95 22.38
C PRO A 368 -2.38 41.34 21.08
N ILE A 369 -2.54 40.39 20.16
CA ILE A 369 -3.29 40.56 18.90
C ILE A 369 -4.49 39.61 18.86
N GLY A 370 -5.67 40.14 18.51
CA GLY A 370 -6.89 39.35 18.33
C GLY A 370 -7.49 38.74 19.61
N ARG A 371 -7.24 39.34 20.79
CA ARG A 371 -7.98 38.98 22.02
C ARG A 371 -9.29 39.76 22.06
N ARG A 372 -10.42 39.04 22.00
CA ARG A 372 -11.74 39.65 22.17
C ARG A 372 -11.80 40.29 23.56
N ARG A 373 -12.20 41.58 23.63
CA ARG A 373 -12.24 42.41 24.86
C ARG A 373 -12.88 41.78 26.10
N GLN A 374 -13.65 40.69 25.96
CA GLN A 374 -14.38 40.02 27.05
C GLN A 374 -13.64 38.85 27.72
N GLN A 375 -12.55 38.33 27.16
CA GLN A 375 -11.73 37.29 27.81
C GLN A 375 -10.31 37.80 28.04
N LYS A 376 -10.13 38.60 29.10
CA LYS A 376 -8.82 38.72 29.74
C LYS A 376 -8.52 37.39 30.42
N THR A 377 -8.04 36.41 29.67
CA THR A 377 -7.34 35.27 30.25
C THR A 377 -6.16 35.83 31.03
N GLU A 378 -6.03 35.47 32.31
CA GLU A 378 -4.89 35.80 33.18
C GLU A 378 -3.59 35.32 32.52
N THR A 379 -3.01 36.16 31.67
CA THR A 379 -1.61 36.01 31.28
C THR A 379 -0.80 36.38 32.51
N THR A 380 -0.20 35.38 33.16
CA THR A 380 0.87 35.55 34.14
C THR A 380 1.87 36.55 33.58
N GLU A 381 1.89 37.76 34.15
CA GLU A 381 2.82 38.81 33.75
C GLU A 381 4.24 38.36 34.13
N VAL A 382 4.92 37.72 33.19
CA VAL A 382 6.33 37.42 33.34
C VAL A 382 7.06 38.76 33.38
N LYS A 383 7.69 39.08 34.52
CA LYS A 383 8.52 40.29 34.68
C LYS A 383 9.63 40.28 33.62
N LYS A 384 9.51 41.16 32.62
CA LYS A 384 10.52 41.37 31.58
C LYS A 384 11.50 42.46 32.01
N SER A 385 12.72 42.42 31.49
CA SER A 385 13.70 43.49 31.74
C SER A 385 13.30 44.80 31.06
N ASN A 386 13.62 45.93 31.68
CA ASN A 386 13.27 47.26 31.17
C ASN A 386 13.81 47.53 29.74
N SER A 387 14.97 46.94 29.40
CA SER A 387 15.55 47.03 28.04
C SER A 387 14.66 46.35 26.98
N VAL A 388 14.06 45.20 27.32
CA VAL A 388 13.15 44.48 26.40
C VAL A 388 11.87 45.28 26.20
N VAL A 389 11.29 45.82 27.27
CA VAL A 389 10.07 46.65 27.18
C VAL A 389 10.31 47.87 26.30
N LYS A 390 11.43 48.59 26.50
CA LYS A 390 11.80 49.75 25.67
C LYS A 390 11.94 49.38 24.19
N LYS A 391 12.59 48.25 23.88
CA LYS A 391 12.75 47.76 22.50
C LYS A 391 11.41 47.36 21.87
N GLN A 392 10.53 46.69 22.63
CA GLN A 392 9.21 46.28 22.17
C GLN A 392 8.32 47.50 21.87
N ALA A 393 8.32 48.50 22.74
CA ALA A 393 7.59 49.75 22.55
C ALA A 393 8.09 50.52 21.31
N ALA A 394 9.41 50.62 21.13
CA ALA A 394 10.00 51.29 19.95
C ALA A 394 9.57 50.61 18.64
N ARG A 395 9.66 49.27 18.57
CA ARG A 395 9.24 48.49 17.39
C ARG A 395 7.75 48.63 17.10
N PHE A 396 6.92 48.58 18.15
CA PHE A 396 5.48 48.70 17.97
C PHE A 396 5.08 50.06 17.42
N ALA A 397 5.75 51.13 17.86
CA ALA A 397 5.51 52.48 17.34
C ALA A 397 5.89 52.61 15.86
N GLU A 398 6.91 51.90 15.40
CA GLU A 398 7.40 51.93 14.02
C GLU A 398 6.54 51.10 13.07
N SER A 399 6.31 49.81 13.36
CA SER A 399 5.69 48.86 12.42
C SER A 399 4.60 47.98 13.03
N GLY A 400 4.27 48.12 14.32
CA GLY A 400 3.37 47.20 15.02
C GLY A 400 1.88 47.30 14.66
N LYS A 401 1.45 48.34 13.94
CA LYS A 401 0.04 48.54 13.58
C LYS A 401 -0.36 47.65 12.41
N VAL A 402 -1.15 46.62 12.72
CA VAL A 402 -1.65 45.64 11.73
C VAL A 402 -2.97 46.11 11.12
N GLU A 403 -3.22 45.75 9.85
CA GLU A 403 -4.48 46.02 9.17
C GLU A 403 -5.69 45.38 9.90
N SER A 404 -6.78 46.13 10.07
CA SER A 404 -7.98 45.67 10.78
C SER A 404 -8.59 44.37 10.23
N ALA A 405 -8.47 44.12 8.92
CA ALA A 405 -8.97 42.90 8.28
C ALA A 405 -8.16 41.64 8.67
N ILE A 406 -6.88 41.81 8.96
CA ILE A 406 -5.98 40.75 9.44
C ILE A 406 -6.19 40.56 10.95
N GLU A 407 -6.34 41.65 11.71
CA GLU A 407 -6.60 41.59 13.16
C GLU A 407 -7.87 40.79 13.48
N ARG A 408 -8.97 41.02 12.73
CA ARG A 408 -10.21 40.22 12.84
C ARG A 408 -9.99 38.73 12.58
N GLN A 409 -9.05 38.37 11.70
CA GLN A 409 -8.72 36.96 11.45
C GLN A 409 -7.96 36.34 12.62
N PHE A 410 -7.10 37.10 13.28
CA PHE A 410 -6.45 36.66 14.52
C PHE A 410 -7.45 36.38 15.64
N GLU A 411 -8.59 37.08 15.70
CA GLU A 411 -9.67 36.76 16.65
C GLU A 411 -10.28 35.37 16.38
N SER A 412 -10.47 35.02 15.11
CA SER A 412 -10.96 33.69 14.73
C SER A 412 -9.92 32.57 14.89
N GLY A 413 -8.64 32.95 15.08
CA GLY A 413 -7.51 32.02 15.13
C GLY A 413 -7.14 31.40 13.78
N ARG A 414 -7.70 31.90 12.67
CA ARG A 414 -7.44 31.38 11.32
C ARG A 414 -7.11 32.52 10.38
N LEU A 415 -5.98 32.42 9.69
CA LEU A 415 -5.57 33.39 8.67
C LEU A 415 -5.84 32.83 7.28
N TYR A 416 -6.24 33.69 6.34
CA TYR A 416 -6.26 33.35 4.93
C TYR A 416 -4.86 33.48 4.33
N ALA A 417 -4.45 32.46 3.58
CA ALA A 417 -3.15 32.42 2.92
C ALA A 417 -3.27 31.79 1.53
N VAL A 418 -2.36 32.13 0.63
CA VAL A 418 -2.27 31.55 -0.71
C VAL A 418 -1.11 30.57 -0.76
N VAL A 419 -1.34 29.39 -1.31
CA VAL A 419 -0.28 28.41 -1.60
C VAL A 419 0.53 28.88 -2.82
N ALA A 420 1.79 29.25 -2.60
CA ALA A 420 2.70 29.68 -3.67
C ALA A 420 3.50 28.51 -4.27
N SER A 421 3.75 27.48 -3.48
CA SER A 421 4.49 26.29 -3.90
C SER A 421 3.69 25.37 -4.83
N ARG A 422 4.35 24.32 -5.35
CA ARG A 422 3.71 23.27 -6.14
C ARG A 422 3.81 21.92 -5.40
N PRO A 423 2.84 21.56 -4.54
CA PRO A 423 2.91 20.37 -3.68
C PRO A 423 3.21 19.06 -4.43
N GLY A 424 2.65 18.88 -5.63
CA GLY A 424 2.89 17.68 -6.45
C GLY A 424 4.28 17.60 -7.11
N GLN A 425 5.11 18.65 -7.01
CA GLN A 425 6.46 18.72 -7.57
C GLN A 425 7.54 18.76 -6.48
N SER A 426 7.39 19.68 -5.52
CA SER A 426 8.38 19.92 -4.45
C SER A 426 8.06 19.18 -3.15
N GLY A 427 6.85 18.63 -3.01
CA GLY A 427 6.44 17.94 -1.79
C GLY A 427 6.15 18.88 -0.61
N ARG A 428 6.03 20.19 -0.86
CA ARG A 428 5.81 21.23 0.16
C ARG A 428 4.57 22.04 -0.17
N VAL A 429 3.88 22.51 0.87
CA VAL A 429 2.75 23.44 0.78
C VAL A 429 3.17 24.74 1.46
N ASP A 430 3.88 25.58 0.72
CA ASP A 430 4.43 26.84 1.24
C ASP A 430 3.72 28.01 0.56
N GLY A 431 3.62 29.13 1.25
CA GLY A 431 2.76 30.23 0.81
C GLY A 431 2.99 31.52 1.58
N TYR A 432 2.07 32.47 1.39
CA TYR A 432 2.07 33.74 2.11
C TYR A 432 0.66 34.09 2.58
N ILE A 433 0.58 34.85 3.66
CA ILE A 433 -0.68 35.38 4.22
C ILE A 433 -1.24 36.44 3.27
N LEU A 434 -2.55 36.45 3.08
CA LEU A 434 -3.24 37.45 2.28
C LEU A 434 -3.38 38.78 3.04
N GLU A 435 -2.99 39.87 2.39
CA GLU A 435 -3.00 41.23 2.95
C GLU A 435 -3.61 42.23 1.95
N GLY A 436 -4.11 43.38 2.43
CA GLY A 436 -4.55 44.50 1.60
C GLY A 436 -5.60 44.15 0.53
N ASP A 437 -5.39 44.67 -0.68
CA ASP A 437 -6.33 44.53 -1.80
C ASP A 437 -6.55 43.07 -2.22
N GLU A 438 -5.52 42.23 -2.11
CA GLU A 438 -5.61 40.81 -2.45
C GLU A 438 -6.53 40.08 -1.46
N LEU A 439 -6.38 40.38 -0.16
CA LEU A 439 -7.28 39.88 0.87
C LEU A 439 -8.73 40.34 0.62
N ALA A 440 -8.93 41.62 0.32
CA ALA A 440 -10.25 42.16 0.03
C ALA A 440 -10.89 41.51 -1.21
N PHE A 441 -10.11 41.23 -2.25
CA PHE A 441 -10.57 40.51 -3.44
C PHE A 441 -11.06 39.10 -3.09
N TYR A 442 -10.24 38.29 -2.41
CA TYR A 442 -10.63 36.91 -2.09
C TYR A 442 -11.74 36.82 -1.04
N GLN A 443 -11.80 37.74 -0.08
CA GLN A 443 -12.93 37.81 0.85
C GLN A 443 -14.25 38.08 0.11
N ARG A 444 -14.26 38.94 -0.91
CA ARG A 444 -15.44 39.13 -1.77
C ARG A 444 -15.76 37.89 -2.59
N ALA A 445 -14.74 37.23 -3.15
CA ALA A 445 -14.92 36.02 -3.96
C ALA A 445 -15.45 34.82 -3.16
N ILE A 446 -15.08 34.69 -1.88
CA ILE A 446 -15.57 33.61 -0.99
C ILE A 446 -17.01 33.84 -0.53
N ARG A 447 -17.43 35.10 -0.39
CA ARG A 447 -18.79 35.46 0.04
C ARG A 447 -19.82 35.36 -1.08
N LYS A 448 -19.38 35.43 -2.33
CA LYS A 448 -20.20 35.29 -3.52
C LYS A 448 -20.42 33.82 -3.83
#